data_AF-A0AAJ0B890-F1
#
_entry.id   AF-A0AAJ0B890-F1
#
_cell.length_a   1.000
_cell.length_b   1.000
_cell.length_c   1.000
_cell.angle_alpha   90.00
_cell.angle_beta   90.00
_cell.angle_gamma   90.00
#
_symmetry.space_group_name_H-M   'P 1'
#
loop_
_entity.id
_entity.type
_entity.pdbx_description
1 polymer ?
#
loop_
_entity_poly.entity_id
_entity_poly.type
_entity_poly.pdbx_seq_one_letter_code
_entity_poly.pdbx_strand_id
1 'polypeptide(L)'
;MQVGTAASRPWARRDYHTAGVSSSTLLESLTSDGRSLGAKTNDNIVTVFPSAADPEPDRPHVSHDTSTRDLYCVGLILAWGASLATMATGIYTIAAGPIIMPPFLSDRVVNIGPLGIIRAPYENYPGDHRVYAVSQGLMIFLPLLIQIMLSLLFVCIDSIHATSLRWALWREGRLHHNTNLRLFTSSKTSTPNKWPANLISTLGLVLAFGGATVMTFRVEVTAVWDEDQAVADFDADLGPDRYAIDFNAWGLLGFGIGLLFQAAVCTWCLVDAWKPKPPGCIGIGSWSANPLANTRAFLLATTTTPMKKTSTASLPLSHQPSMRELIPSTRKMVNTLWAIFAFQSIGTIVVSILAARLENSASLDYVHQYVATAGPDDAANASRPEGRDFASVFKYFGLLIGLYNPFDESDVDSDRREWVGLLIECVALAPLLLGLHVAEVAVGIARDEHIWRRACHAGSRVRRPDSVAGEIARHWPSAVVFVCKAVVPWVFGYGFACNVYVFASIFPLLVVSIIFLLLAVMAEYLVRQRPKGAQPSTFGDIRALAALVDDWECERLFWGDKGECEEYRGGHSGGVRIAGTAGRGLADLQPDALYIGLKWDDCGSLSQM
;
A
#
# COMPACT_ATOMS: atom_id res chain seq x y z
N MET A 1 -32.43 39.58 23.10
CA MET A 1 -31.72 38.30 22.82
C MET A 1 -30.25 38.65 22.70
N GLN A 2 -29.48 38.36 23.76
CA GLN A 2 -28.11 38.86 23.96
C GLN A 2 -27.09 38.10 23.11
N VAL A 3 -26.19 38.85 22.47
CA VAL A 3 -25.00 38.36 21.76
C VAL A 3 -23.84 38.35 22.77
N GLY A 4 -23.36 37.17 23.13
CA GLY A 4 -22.24 36.98 24.05
C GLY A 4 -20.93 36.70 23.30
N THR A 5 -19.96 37.61 23.45
CA THR A 5 -18.57 37.49 23.00
C THR A 5 -17.79 36.53 23.89
N ALA A 6 -17.22 35.47 23.32
CA ALA A 6 -16.36 34.51 24.03
C ALA A 6 -14.87 34.92 23.91
N ALA A 7 -14.26 35.16 25.06
CA ALA A 7 -12.84 35.49 25.22
C ALA A 7 -11.95 34.24 25.13
N SER A 8 -10.83 34.38 24.42
CA SER A 8 -9.74 33.41 24.30
C SER A 8 -8.95 33.25 25.60
N ARG A 9 -8.79 32.01 26.08
CA ARG A 9 -7.84 31.65 27.16
C ARG A 9 -6.54 31.05 26.58
N PRO A 10 -5.36 31.36 27.15
CA PRO A 10 -4.09 30.82 26.70
C PRO A 10 -3.83 29.42 27.27
N TRP A 11 -3.20 28.57 26.45
CA TRP A 11 -2.83 27.20 26.78
C TRP A 11 -1.59 27.19 27.68
N ALA A 12 -1.76 26.76 28.93
CA ALA A 12 -0.67 26.51 29.86
C ALA A 12 -0.05 25.14 29.59
N ARG A 13 1.29 25.10 29.47
CA ARG A 13 2.13 23.89 29.46
C ARG A 13 1.86 23.05 30.71
N ARG A 14 1.54 21.77 30.52
CA ARG A 14 1.61 20.74 31.58
C ARG A 14 2.93 19.99 31.42
N ASP A 15 3.76 20.10 32.44
CA ASP A 15 4.94 19.26 32.64
C ASP A 15 4.49 17.86 33.07
N TYR A 16 4.87 16.84 32.31
CA TYR A 16 4.70 15.44 32.69
C TYR A 16 6.00 14.93 33.30
N HIS A 17 6.01 14.78 34.63
CA HIS A 17 6.94 13.91 35.33
C HIS A 17 6.49 12.45 35.14
N THR A 18 7.21 11.69 34.32
CA THR A 18 7.09 10.22 34.30
C THR A 18 8.13 9.62 35.24
N ALA A 19 7.63 9.03 36.33
CA ALA A 19 8.40 8.20 37.25
C ALA A 19 8.91 6.95 36.53
N GLY A 20 10.19 6.63 36.77
CA GLY A 20 10.85 5.44 36.25
C GLY A 20 10.39 4.18 36.99
N VAL A 21 10.10 3.14 36.22
CA VAL A 21 10.02 1.76 36.71
C VAL A 21 11.08 0.96 35.96
N SER A 22 12.06 0.50 36.73
CA SER A 22 13.12 -0.42 36.35
C SER A 22 12.53 -1.81 36.07
N SER A 23 12.94 -2.44 34.98
CA SER A 23 12.66 -3.85 34.70
C SER A 23 13.94 -4.50 34.18
N SER A 24 14.80 -4.88 35.12
CA SER A 24 16.01 -5.67 34.88
C SER A 24 16.01 -6.83 35.87
N THR A 25 15.35 -7.94 35.52
CA THR A 25 15.55 -9.26 36.16
C THR A 25 14.68 -10.28 35.44
N LEU A 26 15.27 -11.12 34.58
CA LEU A 26 14.88 -12.50 34.26
C LEU A 26 15.43 -12.89 32.88
N LEU A 27 16.70 -13.31 32.83
CA LEU A 27 17.25 -14.31 31.88
C LEU A 27 18.73 -14.56 32.21
N GLU A 28 18.97 -15.13 33.39
CA GLU A 28 20.21 -15.83 33.74
C GLU A 28 19.79 -17.16 34.37
N SER A 29 19.72 -18.20 33.55
CA SER A 29 19.59 -19.60 33.97
C SER A 29 19.65 -20.46 32.72
N LEU A 30 20.52 -21.48 32.74
CA LEU A 30 20.76 -22.50 31.70
C LEU A 30 21.86 -22.16 30.67
N THR A 31 23.11 -22.38 31.07
CA THR A 31 23.94 -23.48 30.53
C THR A 31 25.25 -23.55 31.32
N SER A 32 25.28 -24.36 32.37
CA SER A 32 26.51 -24.98 32.87
C SER A 32 26.34 -26.47 32.72
N ASP A 33 27.17 -27.10 31.88
CA ASP A 33 27.70 -28.43 32.19
C ASP A 33 28.87 -28.73 31.25
N GLY A 34 30.05 -28.76 31.84
CA GLY A 34 31.27 -29.24 31.21
C GLY A 34 31.37 -30.76 31.33
N ARG A 35 31.77 -31.41 30.24
CA ARG A 35 32.50 -32.68 30.30
C ARG A 35 33.66 -32.67 29.32
N SER A 36 34.85 -32.70 29.91
CA SER A 36 36.14 -32.98 29.29
C SER A 36 36.25 -34.45 28.89
N LEU A 37 36.73 -34.73 27.68
CA LEU A 37 37.40 -35.98 27.34
C LEU A 37 38.55 -35.65 26.40
N GLY A 38 39.76 -35.88 26.89
CA GLY A 38 41.00 -35.70 26.15
C GLY A 38 41.27 -36.87 25.20
N ALA A 39 41.87 -36.56 24.06
CA ALA A 39 42.62 -37.51 23.27
C ALA A 39 43.84 -36.77 22.67
N LYS A 40 45.01 -37.27 23.03
CA LYS A 40 46.31 -36.93 22.44
C LYS A 40 46.40 -37.57 21.06
N THR A 41 46.79 -36.81 20.06
CA THR A 41 47.59 -37.30 18.93
C THR A 41 48.48 -36.16 18.42
N ASN A 42 49.78 -36.42 18.48
CA ASN A 42 50.80 -35.70 17.72
C ASN A 42 50.55 -35.95 16.24
N ASP A 43 50.63 -34.90 15.42
CA ASP A 43 51.40 -34.95 14.17
C ASP A 43 51.76 -33.54 13.69
N ASN A 44 53.05 -33.40 13.39
CA ASN A 44 53.69 -32.21 12.87
C ASN A 44 53.21 -31.94 11.44
N ILE A 45 52.38 -30.92 11.26
CA ILE A 45 52.25 -30.22 9.98
C ILE A 45 52.53 -28.75 10.25
N VAL A 46 53.68 -28.29 9.77
CA VAL A 46 54.01 -26.86 9.71
C VAL A 46 53.14 -26.25 8.61
N THR A 47 51.89 -25.94 8.95
CA THR A 47 51.09 -24.97 8.20
C THR A 47 51.69 -23.60 8.46
N VAL A 48 52.35 -23.05 7.44
CA VAL A 48 52.64 -21.61 7.36
C VAL A 48 51.29 -20.90 7.35
N PHE A 49 50.80 -20.53 8.54
CA PHE A 49 49.71 -19.59 8.67
C PHE A 49 50.20 -18.26 8.09
N PRO A 50 49.46 -17.62 7.17
CA PRO A 50 49.78 -16.25 6.81
C PRO A 50 49.78 -15.43 8.09
N SER A 51 50.89 -14.75 8.32
CA SER A 51 51.07 -13.74 9.36
C SER A 51 49.78 -12.94 9.50
N ALA A 52 49.31 -12.79 10.74
CA ALA A 52 48.15 -11.99 11.11
C ALA A 52 48.10 -10.75 10.23
N ALA A 53 47.17 -10.74 9.26
CA ALA A 53 46.91 -9.55 8.47
C ALA A 53 46.57 -8.45 9.48
N ASP A 54 47.24 -7.31 9.36
CA ASP A 54 46.91 -6.12 10.14
C ASP A 54 45.40 -5.98 10.21
N PRO A 55 44.80 -5.73 11.39
CA PRO A 55 43.36 -5.61 11.53
C PRO A 55 42.89 -4.61 10.49
N GLU A 56 42.16 -5.12 9.49
CA GLU A 56 41.70 -4.33 8.37
C GLU A 56 40.98 -3.12 8.97
N PRO A 57 41.44 -1.88 8.70
CA PRO A 57 41.01 -0.70 9.44
C PRO A 57 39.50 -0.67 9.48
N ASP A 58 38.94 -0.70 10.70
CA ASP A 58 37.51 -0.86 11.03
C ASP A 58 36.62 -0.28 9.93
N ARG A 59 36.26 -1.13 8.96
CA ARG A 59 35.37 -0.69 7.88
C ARG A 59 34.07 -0.30 8.57
N PRO A 60 33.59 0.94 8.41
CA PRO A 60 32.42 1.41 9.14
C PRO A 60 31.27 0.43 8.93
N HIS A 61 30.89 -0.27 10.01
CA HIS A 61 29.83 -1.27 9.95
C HIS A 61 28.53 -0.57 9.53
N VAL A 62 28.10 -0.84 8.30
CA VAL A 62 26.77 -0.48 7.83
C VAL A 62 25.81 -1.31 8.67
N SER A 63 25.10 -0.68 9.61
CA SER A 63 24.09 -1.37 10.41
C SER A 63 23.00 -1.88 9.47
N HIS A 64 23.04 -3.17 9.17
CA HIS A 64 21.98 -3.81 8.42
C HIS A 64 20.73 -3.80 9.31
N ASP A 65 19.68 -3.10 8.88
CA ASP A 65 18.36 -3.23 9.48
C ASP A 65 17.79 -4.61 9.15
N THR A 66 18.28 -5.62 9.86
CA THR A 66 17.90 -7.03 9.70
C THR A 66 16.43 -7.22 10.03
N SER A 67 15.90 -6.49 11.02
CA SER A 67 14.50 -6.59 11.42
C SER A 67 13.52 -6.26 10.30
N THR A 68 13.76 -5.15 9.58
CA THR A 68 12.93 -4.75 8.44
C THR A 68 13.07 -5.72 7.28
N ARG A 69 14.30 -6.18 6.98
CA ARG A 69 14.54 -7.20 5.95
C ARG A 69 13.77 -8.49 6.27
N ASP A 70 13.89 -8.98 7.50
CA ASP A 70 13.32 -10.25 7.90
C ASP A 70 11.79 -10.18 7.88
N LEU A 71 11.19 -9.04 8.27
CA LEU A 71 9.75 -8.79 8.11
C LEU A 71 9.31 -8.89 6.64
N TYR A 72 10.03 -8.27 5.71
CA TYR A 72 9.71 -8.36 4.29
C TYR A 72 9.85 -9.78 3.75
N CYS A 73 10.89 -10.51 4.17
CA CYS A 73 11.09 -11.91 3.81
C CYS A 73 9.95 -12.80 4.33
N VAL A 74 9.46 -12.57 5.55
CA VAL A 74 8.28 -13.26 6.09
C VAL A 74 7.06 -12.96 5.21
N GLY A 75 6.82 -11.69 4.86
CA GLY A 75 5.74 -11.32 3.94
C GLY A 75 5.84 -12.01 2.58
N LEU A 76 7.05 -12.15 2.04
CA LEU A 76 7.30 -12.87 0.79
C LEU A 76 7.00 -14.38 0.91
N ILE A 77 7.39 -15.02 2.01
CA ILE A 77 7.09 -16.44 2.26
C ILE A 77 5.58 -16.65 2.40
N LEU A 78 4.89 -15.78 3.14
CA LEU A 78 3.44 -15.82 3.27
C LEU A 78 2.75 -15.64 1.91
N ALA A 79 3.27 -14.77 1.04
CA ALA A 79 2.73 -14.57 -0.29
C ALA A 79 2.90 -15.80 -1.20
N TRP A 80 4.05 -16.47 -1.15
CA TRP A 80 4.24 -17.77 -1.82
C TRP A 80 3.26 -18.81 -1.32
N GLY A 81 3.11 -18.95 0.01
CA GLY A 81 2.17 -19.89 0.62
C GLY A 81 0.72 -19.61 0.22
N ALA A 82 0.28 -18.36 0.33
CA ALA A 82 -1.07 -17.93 -0.05
C ALA A 82 -1.35 -18.13 -1.55
N SER A 83 -0.37 -17.83 -2.40
CA SER A 83 -0.45 -18.06 -3.85
C SER A 83 -0.68 -19.55 -4.17
N LEU A 84 0.19 -20.43 -3.65
CA LEU A 84 0.08 -21.87 -3.90
C LEU A 84 -1.22 -22.47 -3.34
N ALA A 85 -1.62 -22.06 -2.13
CA ALA A 85 -2.85 -22.52 -1.50
C ALA A 85 -4.08 -22.13 -2.33
N THR A 86 -4.21 -20.86 -2.71
CA THR A 86 -5.37 -20.37 -3.47
C THR A 86 -5.42 -20.93 -4.89
N MET A 87 -4.27 -21.10 -5.56
CA MET A 87 -4.21 -21.79 -6.84
C MET A 87 -4.65 -23.26 -6.71
N ALA A 88 -4.14 -23.98 -5.71
CA ALA A 88 -4.51 -25.37 -5.48
C ALA A 88 -6.02 -25.51 -5.18
N THR A 89 -6.59 -24.63 -4.37
CA THR A 89 -8.03 -24.59 -4.09
C THR A 89 -8.85 -24.29 -5.34
N GLY A 90 -8.43 -23.33 -6.18
CA GLY A 90 -9.09 -23.02 -7.45
C GLY A 90 -9.06 -24.20 -8.43
N ILE A 91 -7.89 -24.84 -8.61
CA ILE A 91 -7.74 -26.03 -9.47
C ILE A 91 -8.59 -27.18 -8.94
N TYR A 92 -8.57 -27.44 -7.63
CA TYR A 92 -9.38 -28.48 -7.01
C TYR A 92 -10.88 -28.22 -7.23
N THR A 93 -11.31 -26.97 -7.08
CA THR A 93 -12.71 -26.58 -7.29
C THR A 93 -13.16 -26.87 -8.72
N ILE A 94 -12.36 -26.51 -9.72
CA ILE A 94 -12.65 -26.83 -11.13
C ILE A 94 -12.65 -28.35 -11.36
N ALA A 95 -11.65 -29.06 -10.83
CA ALA A 95 -11.47 -30.49 -11.07
C ALA A 95 -12.53 -31.37 -10.40
N ALA A 96 -13.07 -30.94 -9.26
CA ALA A 96 -14.13 -31.66 -8.56
C ALA A 96 -15.48 -31.61 -9.29
N GLY A 97 -15.62 -30.78 -10.33
CA GLY A 97 -16.78 -30.79 -11.23
C GLY A 97 -18.06 -30.25 -10.58
N PRO A 98 -19.22 -30.50 -11.22
CA PRO A 98 -20.52 -30.04 -10.73
C PRO A 98 -20.81 -30.61 -9.35
N ILE A 99 -21.26 -29.74 -8.43
CA ILE A 99 -21.68 -30.16 -7.10
C ILE A 99 -23.19 -30.22 -7.06
N ILE A 100 -23.69 -31.25 -6.38
CA ILE A 100 -25.02 -31.23 -5.80
C ILE A 100 -25.13 -30.00 -4.91
N MET A 101 -26.13 -29.15 -5.17
CA MET A 101 -26.42 -27.96 -4.38
C MET A 101 -26.41 -28.32 -2.88
N PRO A 102 -25.77 -27.51 -2.01
CA PRO A 102 -25.72 -27.81 -0.58
C PRO A 102 -27.13 -28.06 -0.02
N PRO A 103 -27.31 -28.99 0.93
CA PRO A 103 -28.65 -29.35 1.43
C PRO A 103 -29.46 -28.17 2.02
N PHE A 104 -28.79 -27.12 2.49
CA PHE A 104 -29.46 -25.92 3.01
C PHE A 104 -30.00 -24.99 1.91
N LEU A 105 -29.65 -25.26 0.65
CA LEU A 105 -30.10 -24.51 -0.53
C LEU A 105 -31.02 -25.33 -1.43
N SER A 106 -31.11 -26.65 -1.24
CA SER A 106 -31.81 -27.56 -2.16
C SER A 106 -33.31 -27.35 -2.25
N ASP A 107 -33.92 -26.62 -1.32
CA ASP A 107 -35.34 -26.25 -1.29
C ASP A 107 -35.52 -24.72 -1.35
N ARG A 108 -34.47 -23.97 -1.69
CA ARG A 108 -34.44 -22.51 -1.53
C ARG A 108 -34.21 -21.80 -2.86
N VAL A 109 -34.90 -20.68 -3.01
CA VAL A 109 -34.64 -19.71 -4.07
C VAL A 109 -33.54 -18.77 -3.60
N VAL A 110 -32.38 -18.87 -4.24
CA VAL A 110 -31.20 -18.08 -3.91
C VAL A 110 -30.99 -16.92 -4.88
N ASN A 111 -30.46 -15.82 -4.35
CA ASN A 111 -29.89 -14.71 -5.11
C ASN A 111 -28.36 -14.81 -5.02
N ILE A 112 -27.71 -15.10 -6.14
CA ILE A 112 -26.25 -15.18 -6.23
C ILE A 112 -25.70 -13.87 -6.82
N GLY A 113 -24.85 -13.20 -6.06
CA GLY A 113 -24.22 -11.95 -6.49
C GLY A 113 -25.22 -10.80 -6.63
N PRO A 114 -25.01 -9.86 -7.56
CA PRO A 114 -25.92 -8.74 -7.80
C PRO A 114 -27.15 -9.12 -8.63
N LEU A 115 -27.21 -10.32 -9.22
CA LEU A 115 -28.20 -10.64 -10.24
C LEU A 115 -29.62 -10.84 -9.76
N GLY A 116 -29.84 -11.39 -8.56
CA GLY A 116 -31.14 -12.03 -8.33
C GLY A 116 -31.45 -13.11 -9.36
N ILE A 117 -30.44 -13.85 -9.88
CA ILE A 117 -30.74 -15.11 -10.59
C ILE A 117 -31.39 -16.00 -9.54
N ILE A 118 -32.72 -16.01 -9.56
CA ILE A 118 -33.58 -16.95 -8.86
C ILE A 118 -33.33 -18.29 -9.52
N ARG A 119 -32.50 -19.12 -8.90
CA ARG A 119 -32.40 -20.53 -9.30
C ARG A 119 -33.47 -21.33 -8.59
N ALA A 120 -34.21 -22.10 -9.37
CA ALA A 120 -35.09 -23.13 -8.84
C ALA A 120 -34.25 -24.28 -8.23
N PRO A 121 -34.78 -24.99 -7.23
CA PRO A 121 -34.06 -26.01 -6.45
C PRO A 121 -33.44 -27.20 -7.22
N TYR A 122 -33.66 -27.30 -8.53
CA TYR A 122 -33.21 -28.43 -9.35
C TYR A 122 -32.17 -28.07 -10.42
N GLU A 123 -31.72 -26.82 -10.49
CA GLU A 123 -30.66 -26.43 -11.42
C GLU A 123 -29.27 -26.78 -10.87
N ASN A 124 -28.42 -27.36 -11.73
CA ASN A 124 -27.04 -27.69 -11.38
C ASN A 124 -26.27 -26.41 -11.03
N TYR A 125 -25.83 -26.28 -9.77
CA TYR A 125 -24.97 -25.16 -9.36
C TYR A 125 -23.68 -25.16 -10.21
N PRO A 126 -23.11 -23.99 -10.59
CA PRO A 126 -21.91 -23.94 -11.40
C PRO A 126 -20.79 -24.81 -10.78
N GLY A 127 -20.21 -25.71 -11.58
CA GLY A 127 -19.25 -26.69 -11.07
C GLY A 127 -17.93 -26.09 -10.61
N ASP A 128 -17.61 -24.88 -11.06
CA ASP A 128 -16.45 -24.08 -10.69
C ASP A 128 -16.67 -23.17 -9.46
N HIS A 129 -17.77 -23.37 -8.74
CA HIS A 129 -18.12 -22.58 -7.57
C HIS A 129 -18.30 -23.42 -6.30
N ARG A 130 -18.09 -22.84 -5.11
CA ARG A 130 -18.28 -23.52 -3.80
C ARG A 130 -19.03 -22.62 -2.83
N VAL A 131 -20.19 -23.07 -2.36
CA VAL A 131 -21.04 -22.28 -1.46
C VAL A 131 -20.99 -22.80 -0.04
N TYR A 132 -20.89 -21.88 0.91
CA TYR A 132 -20.88 -22.17 2.35
C TYR A 132 -21.85 -21.24 3.08
N ALA A 133 -22.71 -21.81 3.93
CA ALA A 133 -23.57 -21.04 4.83
C ALA A 133 -22.72 -20.24 5.82
N VAL A 134 -23.04 -18.96 6.00
CA VAL A 134 -22.32 -18.03 6.88
C VAL A 134 -23.28 -17.01 7.49
N SER A 135 -22.85 -16.31 8.54
CA SER A 135 -23.61 -15.15 9.02
C SER A 135 -23.51 -13.98 8.05
N GLN A 136 -24.52 -13.10 8.05
CA GLN A 136 -24.54 -11.86 7.24
C GLN A 136 -23.28 -11.01 7.47
N GLY A 137 -22.86 -10.86 8.73
CA GLY A 137 -21.67 -10.11 9.09
C GLY A 137 -20.40 -10.69 8.47
N LEU A 138 -20.24 -12.02 8.48
CA LEU A 138 -19.10 -12.68 7.87
C LEU A 138 -19.09 -12.52 6.35
N MET A 139 -20.26 -12.64 5.70
CA MET A 139 -20.43 -12.42 4.26
C MET A 139 -19.98 -11.02 3.81
N ILE A 140 -20.20 -9.99 4.64
CA ILE A 140 -19.76 -8.60 4.35
C ILE A 140 -18.28 -8.41 4.68
N PHE A 141 -17.83 -8.94 5.83
CA PHE A 141 -16.50 -8.70 6.38
C PHE A 141 -15.40 -9.48 5.66
N LEU A 142 -15.68 -10.71 5.22
CA LEU A 142 -14.66 -11.60 4.65
C LEU A 142 -14.01 -11.02 3.38
N PRO A 143 -14.74 -10.48 2.39
CA PRO A 143 -14.12 -9.82 1.23
C PRO A 143 -13.25 -8.63 1.62
N LEU A 144 -13.66 -7.84 2.62
CA LEU A 144 -12.86 -6.72 3.13
C LEU A 144 -11.58 -7.22 3.80
N LEU A 145 -11.68 -8.26 4.63
CA LEU A 145 -10.55 -8.87 5.30
C LEU A 145 -9.52 -9.39 4.29
N ILE A 146 -9.98 -10.05 3.22
CA ILE A 146 -9.10 -10.51 2.12
C ILE A 146 -8.36 -9.33 1.51
N GLN A 147 -9.03 -8.22 1.23
CA GLN A 147 -8.38 -7.02 0.67
C GLN A 147 -7.39 -6.35 1.63
N ILE A 148 -7.66 -6.36 2.94
CA ILE A 148 -6.73 -5.86 3.97
C ILE A 148 -5.49 -6.77 4.03
N MET A 149 -5.67 -8.08 4.08
CA MET A 149 -4.55 -9.04 4.10
C MET A 149 -3.71 -8.95 2.83
N LEU A 150 -4.35 -8.82 1.66
CA LEU A 150 -3.68 -8.61 0.39
C LEU A 150 -2.85 -7.32 0.39
N SER A 151 -3.43 -6.22 0.90
CA SER A 151 -2.72 -4.93 1.02
C SER A 151 -1.50 -5.02 1.94
N LEU A 152 -1.60 -5.76 3.06
CA LEU A 152 -0.47 -6.00 3.97
C LEU A 152 0.64 -6.82 3.30
N LEU A 153 0.28 -7.89 2.58
CA LEU A 153 1.24 -8.68 1.83
C LEU A 153 1.96 -7.83 0.78
N PHE A 154 1.22 -6.99 0.05
CA PHE A 154 1.84 -6.10 -0.94
C PHE A 154 2.76 -5.05 -0.32
N VAL A 155 2.46 -4.51 0.86
CA VAL A 155 3.42 -3.61 1.55
C VAL A 155 4.78 -4.29 1.75
N CYS A 156 4.81 -5.56 2.16
CA CYS A 156 6.05 -6.31 2.35
C CYS A 156 6.77 -6.58 1.01
N ILE A 157 6.05 -7.14 0.03
CA ILE A 157 6.62 -7.57 -1.25
C ILE A 157 7.08 -6.35 -2.08
N ASP A 158 6.25 -5.31 -2.15
CA ASP A 158 6.59 -4.09 -2.88
C ASP A 158 7.77 -3.36 -2.26
N SER A 159 7.96 -3.47 -0.94
CA SER A 159 9.14 -2.91 -0.26
C SER A 159 10.44 -3.61 -0.68
N ILE A 160 10.42 -4.92 -0.95
CA ILE A 160 11.57 -5.65 -1.49
C ILE A 160 11.94 -5.13 -2.87
N HIS A 161 10.96 -5.05 -3.78
CA HIS A 161 11.19 -4.56 -5.13
C HIS A 161 11.63 -3.09 -5.11
N ALA A 162 10.93 -2.21 -4.38
CA ALA A 162 11.28 -0.80 -4.29
C ALA A 162 12.71 -0.59 -3.73
N THR A 163 13.10 -1.37 -2.73
CA THR A 163 14.47 -1.33 -2.16
C THR A 163 15.49 -1.83 -3.18
N SER A 164 15.22 -2.95 -3.86
CA SER A 164 16.09 -3.48 -4.92
C SER A 164 16.29 -2.48 -6.05
N LEU A 165 15.19 -1.86 -6.53
CA LEU A 165 15.21 -0.83 -7.56
C LEU A 165 16.00 0.40 -7.12
N ARG A 166 15.81 0.87 -5.88
CA ARG A 166 16.55 2.02 -5.31
C ARG A 166 18.06 1.79 -5.43
N TRP A 167 18.54 0.63 -4.98
CA TRP A 167 19.96 0.29 -5.03
C TRP A 167 20.47 -0.01 -6.43
N ALA A 168 19.61 -0.49 -7.33
CA ALA A 168 19.94 -0.61 -8.75
C ALA A 168 20.10 0.75 -9.43
N LEU A 169 19.22 1.71 -9.16
CA LEU A 169 19.33 3.09 -9.64
C LEU A 169 20.56 3.80 -9.06
N TRP A 170 20.93 3.50 -7.82
CA TRP A 170 22.15 4.01 -7.21
C TRP A 170 23.39 3.60 -7.98
N ARG A 171 23.53 2.29 -8.28
CA ARG A 171 24.66 1.77 -9.08
C ARG A 171 24.75 2.40 -10.48
N GLU A 172 23.63 2.88 -10.99
CA GLU A 172 23.57 3.58 -12.29
C GLU A 172 23.81 5.09 -12.18
N GLY A 173 24.02 5.64 -10.97
CA GLY A 173 24.13 7.08 -10.76
C GLY A 173 22.82 7.85 -10.99
N ARG A 174 21.69 7.15 -11.09
CA ARG A 174 20.36 7.68 -11.43
C ARG A 174 19.42 7.80 -10.23
N LEU A 175 19.90 7.44 -9.04
CA LEU A 175 19.12 7.62 -7.81
C LEU A 175 19.22 9.08 -7.35
N HIS A 176 18.15 9.84 -7.60
CA HIS A 176 18.02 11.22 -7.13
C HIS A 176 17.26 11.29 -5.82
N HIS A 177 16.13 10.58 -5.72
CA HIS A 177 15.22 10.64 -4.58
C HIS A 177 15.12 9.29 -3.88
N ASN A 178 14.92 9.31 -2.56
CA ASN A 178 14.70 8.12 -1.74
C ASN A 178 13.44 7.33 -2.17
N THR A 179 12.36 8.05 -2.43
CA THR A 179 11.09 7.51 -2.96
C THR A 179 11.08 7.59 -4.49
N ASN A 180 10.98 6.43 -5.15
CA ASN A 180 11.02 6.32 -6.61
C ASN A 180 9.68 5.90 -7.20
N LEU A 181 9.38 6.42 -8.39
CA LEU A 181 8.21 6.07 -9.19
C LEU A 181 8.43 4.73 -9.92
N ARG A 182 8.18 3.60 -9.26
CA ARG A 182 8.45 2.25 -9.81
C ARG A 182 7.88 2.02 -11.22
N LEU A 183 6.67 2.50 -11.50
CA LEU A 183 6.06 2.36 -12.83
C LEU A 183 6.76 3.19 -13.93
N PHE A 184 7.45 4.26 -13.55
CA PHE A 184 8.08 5.19 -14.48
C PHE A 184 9.62 5.13 -14.44
N THR A 185 10.20 4.31 -13.56
CA THR A 185 11.64 4.15 -13.41
C THR A 185 12.02 2.68 -13.52
N SER A 186 13.03 2.40 -14.35
CA SER A 186 13.61 1.07 -14.48
C SER A 186 15.14 1.15 -14.47
N SER A 187 15.76 0.10 -13.94
CA SER A 187 17.20 -0.12 -14.03
C SER A 187 17.57 -0.64 -15.43
N LYS A 188 18.70 -0.17 -15.97
CA LYS A 188 19.33 -0.71 -17.18
C LYS A 188 20.15 -1.97 -16.87
N THR A 189 20.72 -2.04 -15.66
CA THR A 189 21.72 -3.04 -15.25
C THR A 189 21.14 -4.22 -14.50
N SER A 190 20.11 -4.04 -13.68
CA SER A 190 19.47 -5.10 -12.89
C SER A 190 18.26 -5.65 -13.63
N THR A 191 18.37 -6.89 -14.10
CA THR A 191 17.31 -7.59 -14.84
C THR A 191 15.94 -7.65 -14.14
N PRO A 192 15.82 -7.95 -12.83
CA PRO A 192 14.51 -7.95 -12.16
C PRO A 192 13.89 -6.56 -12.00
N ASN A 193 14.67 -5.50 -12.19
CA ASN A 193 14.23 -4.11 -12.07
C ASN A 193 14.09 -3.41 -13.45
N LYS A 194 14.09 -4.20 -14.54
CA LYS A 194 13.83 -3.71 -15.90
C LYS A 194 12.32 -3.53 -16.13
N TRP A 195 11.99 -2.69 -17.11
CA TRP A 195 10.61 -2.43 -17.54
C TRP A 195 9.73 -3.69 -17.68
N PRO A 196 10.18 -4.81 -18.29
CA PRO A 196 9.32 -5.99 -18.45
C PRO A 196 8.96 -6.66 -17.12
N ALA A 197 9.89 -6.69 -16.17
CA ALA A 197 9.62 -7.23 -14.83
C ALA A 197 8.68 -6.30 -14.04
N ASN A 198 8.80 -4.98 -14.22
CA ASN A 198 7.83 -4.02 -13.67
C ASN A 198 6.44 -4.23 -14.28
N LEU A 199 6.34 -4.52 -15.58
CA LEU A 199 5.08 -4.82 -16.25
C LEU A 199 4.45 -6.11 -15.71
N ILE A 200 5.22 -7.21 -15.63
CA ILE A 200 4.76 -8.50 -15.07
C ILE A 200 4.26 -8.31 -13.64
N SER A 201 5.02 -7.56 -12.84
CA SER A 201 4.60 -7.23 -11.49
C SER A 201 3.30 -6.39 -11.49
N THR A 202 3.16 -5.39 -12.36
CA THR A 202 1.93 -4.61 -12.47
C THR A 202 0.73 -5.48 -12.84
N LEU A 203 0.91 -6.40 -13.80
CA LEU A 203 -0.12 -7.39 -14.15
C LEU A 203 -0.46 -8.29 -12.96
N GLY A 204 0.55 -8.74 -12.20
CA GLY A 204 0.34 -9.52 -10.99
C GLY A 204 -0.42 -8.75 -9.90
N LEU A 205 -0.15 -7.45 -9.73
CA LEU A 205 -0.90 -6.57 -8.82
C LEU A 205 -2.37 -6.51 -9.21
N VAL A 206 -2.65 -6.20 -10.47
CA VAL A 206 -4.00 -6.05 -11.00
C VAL A 206 -4.77 -7.36 -10.91
N LEU A 207 -4.14 -8.47 -11.31
CA LEU A 207 -4.76 -9.79 -11.29
C LEU A 207 -5.03 -10.27 -9.85
N ALA A 208 -4.15 -9.97 -8.90
CA ALA A 208 -4.38 -10.30 -7.49
C ALA A 208 -5.57 -9.54 -6.91
N PHE A 209 -5.63 -8.22 -7.12
CA PHE A 209 -6.75 -7.41 -6.64
C PHE A 209 -8.07 -7.72 -7.35
N GLY A 210 -8.05 -7.92 -8.68
CA GLY A 210 -9.24 -8.31 -9.45
C GLY A 210 -9.71 -9.73 -9.10
N GLY A 211 -8.78 -10.67 -8.92
CA GLY A 211 -9.10 -12.00 -8.38
C GLY A 211 -9.73 -11.91 -7.00
N ALA A 212 -9.22 -11.04 -6.12
CA ALA A 212 -9.80 -10.80 -4.80
C ALA A 212 -11.21 -10.19 -4.85
N THR A 213 -11.56 -9.37 -5.85
CA THR A 213 -12.92 -8.83 -5.97
C THR A 213 -13.91 -9.88 -6.46
N VAL A 214 -13.51 -10.79 -7.37
CA VAL A 214 -14.41 -11.78 -7.96
C VAL A 214 -14.32 -13.18 -7.34
N MET A 215 -13.39 -13.44 -6.42
CA MET A 215 -13.28 -14.78 -5.80
C MET A 215 -14.43 -15.09 -4.85
N THR A 216 -15.12 -14.09 -4.31
CA THR A 216 -16.23 -14.27 -3.39
C THR A 216 -17.47 -13.56 -3.89
N PHE A 217 -18.58 -14.28 -4.01
CA PHE A 217 -19.90 -13.73 -4.23
C PHE A 217 -20.78 -13.96 -3.01
N ARG A 218 -21.71 -13.03 -2.81
CA ARG A 218 -22.72 -13.15 -1.76
C ARG A 218 -23.87 -14.01 -2.26
N VAL A 219 -24.33 -14.93 -1.44
CA VAL A 219 -25.52 -15.73 -1.71
C VAL A 219 -26.54 -15.43 -0.61
N GLU A 220 -27.73 -15.00 -1.02
CA GLU A 220 -28.83 -14.72 -0.10
C GLU A 220 -30.02 -15.57 -0.49
N VAL A 221 -30.56 -16.33 0.47
CA VAL A 221 -31.83 -17.01 0.31
C VAL A 221 -32.94 -15.95 0.34
N THR A 222 -33.79 -15.98 -0.68
CA THR A 222 -34.89 -15.01 -0.86
C THR A 222 -36.27 -15.62 -0.70
N ALA A 223 -36.43 -16.91 -0.97
CA ALA A 223 -37.69 -17.63 -0.82
C ALA A 223 -37.45 -19.11 -0.56
N VAL A 224 -38.49 -19.81 -0.10
CA VAL A 224 -38.54 -21.28 -0.05
C VAL A 224 -39.34 -21.77 -1.24
N TRP A 225 -38.87 -22.82 -1.90
CA TRP A 225 -39.62 -23.42 -2.99
C TRP A 225 -40.63 -24.42 -2.43
N ASP A 226 -41.92 -24.16 -2.66
CA ASP A 226 -42.98 -25.13 -2.35
C ASP A 226 -43.14 -26.08 -3.54
N GLU A 227 -42.71 -27.34 -3.36
CA GLU A 227 -42.83 -28.38 -4.39
C GLU A 227 -44.30 -28.67 -4.76
N ASP A 228 -45.22 -28.60 -3.80
CA ASP A 228 -46.62 -28.96 -4.00
C ASP A 228 -47.34 -27.92 -4.88
N GLN A 229 -46.95 -26.65 -4.74
CA GLN A 229 -47.55 -25.54 -5.50
C GLN A 229 -46.72 -25.16 -6.73
N ALA A 230 -45.47 -25.60 -6.82
CA ALA A 230 -44.49 -25.12 -7.79
C ALA A 230 -44.36 -23.58 -7.78
N VAL A 231 -44.42 -22.99 -6.58
CA VAL A 231 -44.35 -21.55 -6.35
C VAL A 231 -43.30 -21.26 -5.27
N ALA A 232 -42.60 -20.14 -5.40
CA ALA A 232 -41.68 -19.63 -4.40
C ALA A 232 -42.46 -18.90 -3.28
N ASP A 233 -42.35 -19.37 -2.05
CA ASP A 233 -42.85 -18.73 -0.85
C ASP A 233 -41.81 -17.73 -0.31
N PHE A 234 -42.04 -16.44 -0.60
CA PHE A 234 -41.19 -15.34 -0.15
C PHE A 234 -41.45 -14.92 1.32
N ASP A 235 -42.52 -15.42 1.93
CA ASP A 235 -42.92 -15.09 3.30
C ASP A 235 -42.47 -16.15 4.31
N ALA A 236 -41.97 -17.29 3.83
CA ALA A 236 -41.44 -18.37 4.67
C ALA A 236 -40.31 -17.91 5.60
N ASP A 237 -40.29 -18.45 6.83
CA ASP A 237 -39.18 -18.26 7.75
C ASP A 237 -37.90 -18.91 7.17
N LEU A 238 -36.98 -18.06 6.72
CA LEU A 238 -35.73 -18.49 6.09
C LEU A 238 -34.71 -19.02 7.09
N GLY A 239 -34.98 -18.88 8.40
CA GLY A 239 -34.10 -19.36 9.45
C GLY A 239 -32.72 -18.67 9.48
N PRO A 240 -31.78 -19.20 10.28
CA PRO A 240 -30.45 -18.61 10.44
C PRO A 240 -29.54 -18.80 9.22
N ASP A 241 -29.84 -19.75 8.34
CA ASP A 241 -29.02 -20.13 7.17
C ASP A 241 -29.36 -19.31 5.91
N ARG A 242 -29.96 -18.13 6.09
CA ARG A 242 -30.35 -17.21 5.01
C ARG A 242 -29.16 -16.72 4.18
N TYR A 243 -27.97 -16.68 4.76
CA TYR A 243 -26.79 -16.10 4.10
C TYR A 243 -25.75 -17.17 3.83
N ALA A 244 -25.13 -17.05 2.67
CA ALA A 244 -24.02 -17.90 2.25
C ALA A 244 -22.99 -17.07 1.47
N ILE A 245 -21.79 -17.62 1.38
CA ILE A 245 -20.73 -17.09 0.54
C ILE A 245 -20.35 -18.11 -0.50
N ASP A 246 -20.21 -17.65 -1.73
CA ASP A 246 -19.84 -18.46 -2.87
C ASP A 246 -18.42 -18.13 -3.30
N PHE A 247 -17.59 -19.15 -3.45
CA PHE A 247 -16.21 -19.03 -3.91
C PHE A 247 -16.09 -19.43 -5.38
N ASN A 248 -15.69 -18.48 -6.21
CA ASN A 248 -15.41 -18.70 -7.62
C ASN A 248 -13.96 -19.18 -7.83
N ALA A 249 -13.79 -20.33 -8.47
CA ALA A 249 -12.48 -20.92 -8.74
C ALA A 249 -11.57 -20.06 -9.62
N TRP A 250 -12.12 -19.37 -10.63
CA TRP A 250 -11.35 -18.48 -11.50
C TRP A 250 -10.86 -17.25 -10.76
N GLY A 251 -11.68 -16.69 -9.85
CA GLY A 251 -11.25 -15.63 -8.95
C GLY A 251 -10.10 -16.08 -8.03
N LEU A 252 -10.21 -17.28 -7.45
CA LEU A 252 -9.14 -17.89 -6.64
C LEU A 252 -7.85 -18.11 -7.44
N LEU A 253 -7.97 -18.62 -8.67
CA LEU A 253 -6.84 -18.80 -9.59
C LEU A 253 -6.19 -17.46 -9.96
N GLY A 254 -6.99 -16.45 -10.34
CA GLY A 254 -6.51 -15.11 -10.64
C GLY A 254 -5.75 -14.50 -9.46
N PHE A 255 -6.34 -14.57 -8.28
CA PHE A 255 -5.70 -14.13 -7.04
C PHE A 255 -4.35 -14.82 -6.80
N GLY A 256 -4.33 -16.15 -6.91
CA GLY A 256 -3.14 -16.96 -6.69
C GLY A 256 -2.03 -16.71 -7.71
N ILE A 257 -2.36 -16.61 -9.01
CA ILE A 257 -1.41 -16.28 -10.09
C ILE A 257 -0.88 -14.85 -9.92
N GLY A 258 -1.74 -13.90 -9.55
CA GLY A 258 -1.32 -12.51 -9.32
C GLY A 258 -0.28 -12.41 -8.19
N LEU A 259 -0.53 -13.10 -7.07
CA LEU A 259 0.43 -13.22 -5.97
C LEU A 259 1.71 -13.96 -6.40
N LEU A 260 1.59 -15.01 -7.23
CA LEU A 260 2.73 -15.77 -7.74
C LEU A 260 3.69 -14.87 -8.51
N PHE A 261 3.19 -14.06 -9.45
CA PHE A 261 4.00 -13.13 -10.23
C PHE A 261 4.74 -12.15 -9.35
N GLN A 262 4.08 -11.63 -8.32
CA GLN A 262 4.65 -10.65 -7.40
C GLN A 262 5.73 -11.27 -6.51
N ALA A 263 5.45 -12.45 -5.97
CA ALA A 263 6.39 -13.21 -5.17
C ALA A 263 7.62 -13.62 -6.02
N ALA A 264 7.42 -14.09 -7.25
CA ALA A 264 8.49 -14.48 -8.16
C ALA A 264 9.42 -13.30 -8.52
N VAL A 265 8.86 -12.13 -8.88
CA VAL A 265 9.65 -10.93 -9.17
C VAL A 265 10.46 -10.50 -7.95
N CYS A 266 9.86 -10.53 -6.75
CA CYS A 266 10.57 -10.11 -5.54
C CYS A 266 11.62 -11.11 -5.07
N THR A 267 11.37 -12.42 -5.22
CA THR A 267 12.39 -13.45 -5.05
C THR A 267 13.54 -13.22 -6.03
N TRP A 268 13.26 -12.86 -7.29
CA TRP A 268 14.30 -12.53 -8.27
C TRP A 268 15.09 -11.29 -7.85
N CYS A 269 14.44 -10.24 -7.34
CA CYS A 269 15.11 -9.06 -6.76
C CYS A 269 16.06 -9.44 -5.60
N LEU A 270 15.65 -10.35 -4.71
CA LEU A 270 16.50 -10.82 -3.60
C LEU A 270 17.69 -11.63 -4.09
N VAL A 271 17.46 -12.57 -5.00
CA VAL A 271 18.52 -13.40 -5.60
C VAL A 271 19.54 -12.50 -6.32
N ASP A 272 19.10 -11.50 -7.10
CA ASP A 272 20.00 -10.56 -7.75
C ASP A 272 20.79 -9.70 -6.75
N ALA A 273 20.18 -9.34 -5.62
CA ALA A 273 20.84 -8.60 -4.55
C ALA A 273 21.91 -9.43 -3.82
N TRP A 274 21.73 -10.75 -3.68
CA TRP A 274 22.68 -11.65 -3.02
C TRP A 274 23.80 -12.15 -3.92
N LYS A 275 23.68 -12.02 -5.24
CA LYS A 275 24.77 -12.38 -6.15
C LYS A 275 26.05 -11.61 -5.79
N PRO A 276 27.22 -12.29 -5.76
CA PRO A 276 28.51 -11.63 -5.58
C PRO A 276 28.63 -10.48 -6.58
N LYS A 277 28.96 -9.28 -6.07
CA LYS A 277 29.18 -8.09 -6.88
C LYS A 277 30.69 -7.81 -6.98
N PRO A 278 31.15 -7.11 -8.03
CA PRO A 278 32.54 -6.69 -8.13
C PRO A 278 33.01 -5.94 -6.87
N PRO A 279 34.31 -5.97 -6.54
CA PRO A 279 34.85 -5.22 -5.41
C PRO A 279 34.41 -3.75 -5.47
N GLY A 280 33.91 -3.22 -4.34
CA GLY A 280 33.38 -1.86 -4.25
C GLY A 280 31.90 -1.69 -4.61
N CYS A 281 31.22 -2.74 -5.09
CA CYS A 281 29.78 -2.68 -5.34
C CYS A 281 28.98 -3.29 -4.19
N ILE A 282 28.04 -2.53 -3.62
CA ILE A 282 27.10 -3.04 -2.60
C ILE A 282 25.79 -3.49 -3.28
N GLY A 283 25.27 -4.66 -2.88
CA GLY A 283 24.00 -5.20 -3.36
C GLY A 283 22.80 -4.36 -2.91
N ILE A 284 22.49 -4.41 -1.61
CA ILE A 284 21.50 -3.57 -0.93
C ILE A 284 22.19 -2.96 0.29
N GLY A 285 22.37 -1.64 0.28
CA GLY A 285 23.05 -0.93 1.39
C GLY A 285 22.17 -0.70 2.61
N SER A 286 20.85 -0.65 2.44
CA SER A 286 19.88 -0.44 3.53
C SER A 286 18.49 -0.92 3.10
N TRP A 287 17.76 -1.49 4.07
CA TRP A 287 16.36 -1.91 3.95
C TRP A 287 15.38 -0.87 4.48
N SER A 288 15.89 0.23 5.03
CA SER A 288 15.07 1.27 5.63
C SER A 288 14.27 2.05 4.58
N ALA A 289 13.08 2.51 4.96
CA ALA A 289 12.33 3.52 4.21
C ALA A 289 12.81 4.95 4.51
N ASN A 290 13.59 5.15 5.58
CA ASN A 290 14.02 6.45 6.05
C ASN A 290 15.06 7.09 5.10
N PRO A 291 14.81 8.30 4.58
CA PRO A 291 15.70 8.95 3.62
C PRO A 291 17.09 9.25 4.20
N LEU A 292 17.21 9.53 5.51
CA LEU A 292 18.50 9.78 6.17
C LEU A 292 19.33 8.50 6.28
N ALA A 293 18.71 7.38 6.66
CA ALA A 293 19.38 6.09 6.73
C ALA A 293 19.90 5.66 5.34
N ASN A 294 19.09 5.87 4.30
CA ASN A 294 19.47 5.55 2.93
C ASN A 294 20.55 6.49 2.39
N THR A 295 20.50 7.78 2.73
CA THR A 295 21.56 8.74 2.38
C THR A 295 22.88 8.42 3.06
N ARG A 296 22.86 8.02 4.33
CA ARG A 296 24.06 7.55 5.04
C ARG A 296 24.66 6.32 4.35
N ALA A 297 23.82 5.34 4.03
CA ALA A 297 24.27 4.13 3.33
C ALA A 297 24.82 4.46 1.93
N PHE A 298 24.23 5.43 1.22
CA PHE A 298 24.75 5.96 -0.04
C PHE A 298 26.15 6.56 0.12
N LEU A 299 26.38 7.38 1.16
CA LEU A 299 27.67 8.04 1.41
C LEU A 299 28.76 7.03 1.76
N LEU A 300 28.45 6.05 2.62
CA LEU A 300 29.38 4.98 2.98
C LEU A 300 29.78 4.12 1.76
N ALA A 301 28.90 4.02 0.78
CA ALA A 301 29.15 3.29 -0.47
C ALA A 301 29.94 4.10 -1.51
N THR A 302 30.02 5.42 -1.39
CA THR A 302 30.58 6.34 -2.41
C THR A 302 31.95 6.87 -1.99
N THR A 303 32.82 5.99 -1.50
CA THR A 303 34.08 6.23 -0.76
C THR A 303 35.12 7.19 -1.39
N THR A 304 34.90 7.76 -2.57
CA THR A 304 35.99 8.26 -3.41
C THR A 304 36.05 9.77 -3.64
N THR A 305 35.06 10.58 -3.26
CA THR A 305 35.22 12.04 -3.33
C THR A 305 34.42 12.76 -2.24
N PRO A 306 35.07 13.55 -1.36
CA PRO A 306 34.34 14.46 -0.51
C PRO A 306 33.54 15.40 -1.40
N MET A 307 32.22 15.41 -1.24
CA MET A 307 31.36 16.38 -1.92
C MET A 307 31.86 17.78 -1.56
N LYS A 308 32.40 18.49 -2.56
CA LYS A 308 32.92 19.84 -2.38
C LYS A 308 31.74 20.73 -1.99
N LYS A 309 31.69 21.14 -0.72
CA LYS A 309 30.69 22.08 -0.22
C LYS A 309 30.97 23.45 -0.86
N THR A 310 30.14 23.86 -1.82
CA THR A 310 30.09 25.25 -2.25
C THR A 310 29.31 26.04 -1.21
N SER A 311 30.06 26.81 -0.41
CA SER A 311 29.52 27.57 0.71
C SER A 311 29.08 28.96 0.24
N THR A 312 27.93 29.06 -0.40
CA THR A 312 27.29 30.37 -0.62
C THR A 312 26.50 30.78 0.62
N ALA A 313 26.90 31.88 1.25
CA ALA A 313 26.17 32.43 2.39
C ALA A 313 24.80 32.95 1.92
N SER A 314 23.74 32.61 2.63
CA SER A 314 22.39 33.09 2.32
C SER A 314 21.57 33.30 3.59
N LEU A 315 20.50 34.09 3.48
CA LEU A 315 19.54 34.30 4.55
C LEU A 315 18.58 33.10 4.65
N PRO A 316 18.16 32.71 5.86
CA PRO A 316 17.15 31.68 6.06
C PRO A 316 15.80 32.09 5.45
N LEU A 317 15.19 31.18 4.69
CA LEU A 317 13.86 31.40 4.13
C LEU A 317 12.78 31.05 5.15
N SER A 318 11.74 31.87 5.25
CA SER A 318 10.58 31.58 6.11
C SER A 318 9.72 30.43 5.56
N HIS A 319 9.71 30.27 4.23
CA HIS A 319 9.00 29.22 3.51
C HIS A 319 9.93 28.64 2.45
N GLN A 320 10.01 27.32 2.43
CA GLN A 320 10.79 26.60 1.44
C GLN A 320 9.99 26.35 0.16
N PRO A 321 10.66 26.07 -0.96
CA PRO A 321 10.00 25.64 -2.18
C PRO A 321 9.08 24.44 -1.95
N SER A 322 7.98 24.40 -2.70
CA SER A 322 7.05 23.28 -2.64
C SER A 322 7.59 22.05 -3.37
N MET A 323 7.01 20.87 -3.09
CA MET A 323 7.35 19.64 -3.81
C MET A 323 7.16 19.78 -5.33
N ARG A 324 6.13 20.54 -5.75
CA ARG A 324 5.82 20.84 -7.15
C ARG A 324 6.93 21.62 -7.87
N GLU A 325 7.62 22.48 -7.14
CA GLU A 325 8.68 23.35 -7.65
C GLU A 325 10.00 22.59 -7.77
N LEU A 326 10.32 21.75 -6.77
CA LEU A 326 11.59 21.00 -6.74
C LEU A 326 11.56 19.72 -7.56
N ILE A 327 10.40 19.06 -7.67
CA ILE A 327 10.28 17.74 -8.31
C ILE A 327 9.24 17.81 -9.44
N PRO A 328 9.66 18.10 -10.69
CA PRO A 328 8.74 18.29 -11.81
C PRO A 328 7.83 17.09 -12.11
N SER A 329 8.27 15.87 -11.78
CA SER A 329 7.48 14.65 -11.98
C SER A 329 6.21 14.61 -11.12
N THR A 330 6.18 15.32 -9.98
CA THR A 330 4.99 15.37 -9.11
C THR A 330 3.80 16.06 -9.78
N ARG A 331 4.05 16.98 -10.73
CA ARG A 331 2.98 17.55 -11.56
C ARG A 331 2.32 16.48 -12.41
N LYS A 332 3.10 15.58 -13.00
CA LYS A 332 2.56 14.46 -13.80
C LYS A 332 1.76 13.52 -12.91
N MET A 333 2.25 13.23 -11.71
CA MET A 333 1.55 12.38 -10.74
C MET A 333 0.17 12.94 -10.37
N VAL A 334 0.09 14.21 -10.00
CA VAL A 334 -1.18 14.84 -9.63
C VAL A 334 -2.13 14.94 -10.83
N ASN A 335 -1.61 15.26 -12.02
CA ASN A 335 -2.41 15.23 -13.24
C ASN A 335 -2.97 13.83 -13.55
N THR A 336 -2.18 12.77 -13.35
CA THR A 336 -2.63 11.38 -13.50
C THR A 336 -3.75 11.04 -12.53
N LEU A 337 -3.65 11.46 -11.26
CA LEU A 337 -4.71 11.28 -10.27
C LEU A 337 -6.02 11.96 -10.68
N TRP A 338 -5.95 13.22 -11.12
CA TRP A 338 -7.11 13.95 -11.64
C TRP A 338 -7.71 13.28 -12.88
N ALA A 339 -6.86 12.77 -13.79
CA ALA A 339 -7.32 12.05 -14.97
C ALA A 339 -8.06 10.75 -14.60
N ILE A 340 -7.56 9.99 -13.62
CA ILE A 340 -8.22 8.76 -13.13
C ILE A 340 -9.54 9.09 -12.44
N PHE A 341 -9.59 10.15 -11.62
CA PHE A 341 -10.84 10.63 -11.03
C PHE A 341 -11.86 11.02 -12.10
N ALA A 342 -11.46 11.77 -13.12
CA ALA A 342 -12.32 12.15 -14.24
C ALA A 342 -12.81 10.92 -15.00
N PHE A 343 -11.92 9.97 -15.31
CA PHE A 343 -12.26 8.72 -15.98
C PHE A 343 -13.32 7.93 -15.20
N GLN A 344 -13.10 7.73 -13.89
CA GLN A 344 -14.04 7.03 -13.01
C GLN A 344 -15.39 7.76 -12.90
N SER A 345 -15.36 9.09 -12.81
CA SER A 345 -16.59 9.91 -12.73
C SER A 345 -17.39 9.83 -14.02
N ILE A 346 -16.72 9.89 -15.18
CA ILE A 346 -17.36 9.71 -16.49
C ILE A 346 -17.98 8.32 -16.58
N GLY A 347 -17.26 7.27 -16.19
CA GLY A 347 -17.81 5.90 -16.15
C GLY A 347 -19.06 5.81 -15.29
N THR A 348 -19.03 6.40 -14.09
CA THR A 348 -20.18 6.44 -13.17
C THR A 348 -21.37 7.20 -13.77
N ILE A 349 -21.13 8.33 -14.43
CA ILE A 349 -22.18 9.11 -15.11
C ILE A 349 -22.77 8.31 -16.28
N VAL A 350 -21.95 7.62 -17.07
CA VAL A 350 -22.41 6.79 -18.19
C VAL A 350 -23.29 5.65 -17.67
N VAL A 351 -22.86 4.93 -16.64
CA VAL A 351 -23.69 3.89 -16.00
C VAL A 351 -25.00 4.49 -15.49
N SER A 352 -24.96 5.67 -14.89
CA SER A 352 -26.16 6.35 -14.40
C SER A 352 -27.13 6.74 -15.52
N ILE A 353 -26.63 7.26 -16.64
CA ILE A 353 -27.44 7.59 -17.81
C ILE A 353 -28.05 6.33 -18.42
N LEU A 354 -27.27 5.26 -18.57
CA LEU A 354 -27.76 3.99 -19.10
C LEU A 354 -28.84 3.39 -18.20
N ALA A 355 -28.61 3.36 -16.88
CA ALA A 355 -29.61 2.93 -15.92
C ALA A 355 -30.89 3.75 -16.05
N ALA A 356 -30.81 5.09 -16.10
CA ALA A 356 -31.99 5.94 -16.25
C ALA A 356 -32.74 5.79 -17.59
N ARG A 357 -32.10 5.26 -18.63
CA ARG A 357 -32.68 5.12 -19.98
C ARG A 357 -33.20 3.73 -20.29
N LEU A 358 -32.63 2.71 -19.66
CA LEU A 358 -33.04 1.33 -19.86
C LEU A 358 -34.14 1.00 -18.88
N GLU A 359 -35.26 0.49 -19.39
CA GLU A 359 -36.42 0.07 -18.59
C GLU A 359 -36.06 -1.07 -17.61
N ASN A 360 -34.92 -1.74 -17.82
CA ASN A 360 -34.40 -2.84 -17.00
C ASN A 360 -33.48 -2.40 -15.85
N SER A 361 -33.44 -1.11 -15.49
CA SER A 361 -32.69 -0.68 -14.32
C SER A 361 -33.50 -0.85 -13.03
N ALA A 362 -32.80 -1.22 -11.95
CA ALA A 362 -33.39 -1.24 -10.63
C ALA A 362 -33.68 0.20 -10.17
N SER A 363 -34.91 0.66 -10.42
CA SER A 363 -35.44 1.94 -9.94
C SER A 363 -35.52 1.94 -8.40
N LEU A 364 -35.66 3.13 -7.81
CA LEU A 364 -35.89 3.22 -6.35
C LEU A 364 -37.15 2.44 -5.96
N ASP A 365 -38.18 2.45 -6.81
CA ASP A 365 -39.42 1.71 -6.61
C ASP A 365 -39.19 0.21 -6.72
N TYR A 366 -38.33 -0.27 -7.63
CA TYR A 366 -37.94 -1.67 -7.69
C TYR A 366 -37.20 -2.09 -6.42
N VAL A 367 -36.24 -1.28 -5.95
CA VAL A 367 -35.54 -1.58 -4.68
C VAL A 367 -36.52 -1.57 -3.52
N HIS A 368 -37.45 -0.61 -3.47
CA HIS A 368 -38.48 -0.58 -2.44
C HIS A 368 -39.44 -1.74 -2.53
N GLN A 369 -39.90 -2.13 -3.72
CA GLN A 369 -40.80 -3.27 -3.91
C GLN A 369 -40.11 -4.59 -3.63
N TYR A 370 -38.89 -4.80 -4.14
CA TYR A 370 -38.09 -6.00 -3.87
C TYR A 370 -37.76 -6.16 -2.38
N VAL A 371 -37.62 -5.05 -1.64
CA VAL A 371 -37.43 -5.07 -0.19
C VAL A 371 -38.78 -5.13 0.57
N ALA A 372 -39.87 -4.63 -0.02
CA ALA A 372 -41.20 -4.57 0.59
C ALA A 372 -42.13 -5.74 0.24
N THR A 373 -41.77 -6.64 -0.67
CA THR A 373 -42.52 -7.87 -0.99
C THR A 373 -42.52 -8.91 0.12
N ALA A 374 -42.09 -8.56 1.33
CA ALA A 374 -42.52 -9.27 2.54
C ALA A 374 -44.02 -8.93 2.78
N GLY A 375 -44.91 -9.82 2.35
CA GLY A 375 -46.34 -9.94 2.67
C GLY A 375 -47.22 -8.68 2.77
N PRO A 376 -48.21 -8.47 1.86
CA PRO A 376 -49.25 -7.43 1.98
C PRO A 376 -50.16 -7.58 3.21
N ASP A 377 -50.26 -8.79 3.78
CA ASP A 377 -51.23 -9.11 4.84
C ASP A 377 -50.69 -8.88 6.25
N ASP A 378 -49.38 -8.63 6.41
CA ASP A 378 -48.76 -8.31 7.69
C ASP A 378 -48.53 -6.81 7.83
N ALA A 379 -49.62 -6.05 8.01
CA ALA A 379 -49.56 -4.66 8.48
C ALA A 379 -48.76 -4.52 9.81
N ALA A 380 -48.57 -5.62 10.54
CA ALA A 380 -47.69 -5.71 11.71
C ALA A 380 -46.18 -5.62 11.35
N ASN A 381 -45.74 -6.20 10.22
CA ASN A 381 -44.33 -6.17 9.79
C ASN A 381 -43.96 -4.90 9.01
N ALA A 382 -44.93 -4.19 8.42
CA ALA A 382 -44.71 -2.86 7.83
C ALA A 382 -44.16 -1.82 8.85
N SER A 383 -44.28 -2.10 10.15
CA SER A 383 -43.73 -1.28 11.24
C SER A 383 -42.28 -1.61 11.60
N ARG A 384 -41.70 -2.74 11.11
CA ARG A 384 -40.29 -3.06 11.34
C ARG A 384 -39.40 -2.18 10.44
N PRO A 385 -38.60 -1.27 11.01
CA PRO A 385 -37.68 -0.42 10.24
C PRO A 385 -36.56 -1.20 9.53
N GLU A 386 -36.48 -2.51 9.77
CA GLU A 386 -35.44 -3.42 9.30
C GLU A 386 -35.53 -3.72 7.79
N GLY A 387 -36.70 -3.55 7.17
CA GLY A 387 -36.93 -3.66 5.72
C GLY A 387 -36.46 -2.45 4.90
N ARG A 388 -35.48 -1.68 5.36
CA ARG A 388 -34.82 -0.62 4.56
C ARG A 388 -33.32 -0.68 4.78
N ASP A 389 -32.76 -1.89 4.74
CA ASP A 389 -31.33 -2.08 4.94
C ASP A 389 -30.57 -1.26 3.88
N PHE A 390 -29.75 -0.32 4.37
CA PHE A 390 -28.87 0.50 3.56
C PHE A 390 -28.02 -0.37 2.63
N ALA A 391 -27.67 -1.60 3.04
CA ALA A 391 -26.92 -2.54 2.22
C ALA A 391 -27.63 -2.88 0.89
N SER A 392 -28.96 -3.04 0.91
CA SER A 392 -29.74 -3.35 -0.30
C SER A 392 -29.82 -2.15 -1.24
N VAL A 393 -30.05 -0.94 -0.71
CA VAL A 393 -30.03 0.29 -1.51
C VAL A 393 -28.64 0.52 -2.11
N PHE A 394 -27.59 0.39 -1.29
CA PHE A 394 -26.21 0.54 -1.69
C PHE A 394 -25.82 -0.42 -2.82
N LYS A 395 -26.39 -1.64 -2.82
CA LYS A 395 -26.10 -2.68 -3.80
C LYS A 395 -26.90 -2.50 -5.09
N TYR A 396 -28.22 -2.40 -4.99
CA TYR A 396 -29.11 -2.58 -6.14
C TYR A 396 -29.50 -1.28 -6.82
N PHE A 397 -29.39 -0.12 -6.16
CA PHE A 397 -29.86 1.11 -6.76
C PHE A 397 -29.11 1.45 -8.06
N GLY A 398 -29.86 1.55 -9.15
CA GLY A 398 -29.30 1.85 -10.48
C GLY A 398 -28.46 0.71 -11.04
N LEU A 399 -28.68 -0.53 -10.60
CA LEU A 399 -28.01 -1.70 -11.14
C LEU A 399 -28.28 -1.81 -12.65
N LEU A 400 -27.19 -1.85 -13.42
CA LEU A 400 -27.16 -2.15 -14.83
C LEU A 400 -26.65 -3.58 -15.03
N ILE A 401 -27.38 -4.37 -15.81
CA ILE A 401 -27.01 -5.74 -16.18
C ILE A 401 -26.79 -5.78 -17.69
N GLY A 402 -25.57 -6.17 -18.10
CA GLY A 402 -25.22 -6.37 -19.49
C GLY A 402 -24.83 -7.82 -19.76
N LEU A 403 -25.46 -8.44 -20.76
CA LEU A 403 -25.03 -9.72 -21.32
C LEU A 403 -23.91 -9.46 -22.33
N TYR A 404 -22.69 -9.89 -22.03
CA TYR A 404 -21.61 -9.87 -23.04
C TYR A 404 -21.49 -11.21 -23.78
N ASN A 405 -22.20 -12.24 -23.34
CA ASN A 405 -22.24 -13.54 -23.99
C ASN A 405 -23.66 -13.84 -24.50
N PRO A 406 -24.00 -13.50 -25.76
CA PRO A 406 -25.34 -13.68 -26.32
C PRO A 406 -25.63 -15.12 -26.78
N PHE A 407 -24.87 -16.12 -26.33
CA PHE A 407 -25.07 -17.50 -26.77
C PHE A 407 -26.36 -18.10 -26.20
N ASP A 408 -26.93 -19.00 -27.00
CA ASP A 408 -28.21 -19.66 -26.83
C ASP A 408 -28.43 -20.14 -25.39
N GLU A 409 -29.59 -19.81 -24.82
CA GLU A 409 -29.96 -20.08 -23.42
C GLU A 409 -29.83 -21.57 -23.07
N SER A 410 -29.93 -22.44 -24.10
CA SER A 410 -29.76 -23.89 -24.00
C SER A 410 -28.32 -24.38 -23.84
N ASP A 411 -27.29 -23.55 -24.07
CA ASP A 411 -25.87 -23.93 -24.01
C ASP A 411 -25.07 -23.16 -22.93
N VAL A 412 -25.78 -22.39 -22.09
CA VAL A 412 -25.21 -21.54 -21.03
C VAL A 412 -24.40 -22.33 -19.99
N ASP A 413 -24.68 -23.62 -19.83
CA ASP A 413 -24.01 -24.48 -18.85
C ASP A 413 -22.73 -25.17 -19.38
N SER A 414 -22.52 -25.26 -20.70
CA SER A 414 -21.41 -26.05 -21.26
C SER A 414 -20.13 -25.26 -21.55
N ASP A 415 -20.22 -23.94 -21.81
CA ASP A 415 -19.08 -23.10 -22.22
C ASP A 415 -18.96 -21.80 -21.39
N ARG A 416 -19.14 -21.88 -20.06
CA ARG A 416 -19.00 -20.72 -19.15
C ARG A 416 -17.55 -20.22 -19.14
N ARG A 417 -17.36 -18.97 -19.59
CA ARG A 417 -16.03 -18.30 -19.68
C ARG A 417 -15.84 -17.27 -18.59
N GLU A 418 -16.00 -17.65 -17.32
CA GLU A 418 -15.87 -16.70 -16.19
C GLU A 418 -14.46 -16.10 -16.07
N TRP A 419 -13.44 -16.79 -16.59
CA TRP A 419 -12.09 -16.25 -16.73
C TRP A 419 -12.06 -14.97 -17.60
N VAL A 420 -12.99 -14.80 -18.56
CA VAL A 420 -13.13 -13.56 -19.33
C VAL A 420 -13.65 -12.44 -18.43
N GLY A 421 -14.62 -12.74 -17.57
CA GLY A 421 -15.13 -11.81 -16.57
C GLY A 421 -14.02 -11.29 -15.65
N LEU A 422 -13.18 -12.19 -15.15
CA LEU A 422 -11.97 -11.82 -14.38
C LEU A 422 -11.05 -10.85 -15.16
N LEU A 423 -10.83 -11.08 -16.46
CA LEU A 423 -10.00 -10.19 -17.27
C LEU A 423 -10.63 -8.81 -17.46
N ILE A 424 -11.94 -8.74 -17.70
CA ILE A 424 -12.69 -7.49 -17.81
C ILE A 424 -12.62 -6.71 -16.49
N GLU A 425 -12.85 -7.39 -15.37
CA GLU A 425 -12.71 -6.84 -14.02
C GLU A 425 -11.31 -6.23 -13.80
N CYS A 426 -10.27 -6.99 -14.14
CA CYS A 426 -8.88 -6.54 -14.02
C CYS A 426 -8.63 -5.27 -14.84
N VAL A 427 -9.13 -5.21 -16.08
CA VAL A 427 -8.99 -4.04 -16.95
C VAL A 427 -9.71 -2.83 -16.37
N ALA A 428 -10.93 -3.02 -15.84
CA ALA A 428 -11.70 -1.94 -15.22
C ALA A 428 -11.07 -1.43 -13.91
N LEU A 429 -10.47 -2.32 -13.11
CA LEU A 429 -9.84 -1.99 -11.84
C LEU A 429 -8.44 -1.38 -12.00
N ALA A 430 -7.71 -1.70 -13.07
CA ALA A 430 -6.32 -1.27 -13.27
C ALA A 430 -6.08 0.25 -13.16
N PRO A 431 -6.90 1.15 -13.74
CA PRO A 431 -6.73 2.59 -13.58
C PRO A 431 -6.83 3.04 -12.11
N LEU A 432 -7.70 2.42 -11.31
CA LEU A 432 -7.86 2.75 -9.89
C LEU A 432 -6.61 2.34 -9.11
N LEU A 433 -6.08 1.14 -9.35
CA LEU A 433 -4.85 0.68 -8.71
C LEU A 433 -3.64 1.55 -9.10
N LEU A 434 -3.56 1.99 -10.37
CA LEU A 434 -2.58 2.97 -10.82
C LEU A 434 -2.69 4.26 -10.03
N GLY A 435 -3.90 4.77 -9.82
CA GLY A 435 -4.12 6.00 -9.05
C GLY A 435 -3.70 5.85 -7.59
N LEU A 436 -4.06 4.73 -6.94
CA LEU A 436 -3.59 4.43 -5.58
C LEU A 436 -2.06 4.37 -5.49
N HIS A 437 -1.40 3.78 -6.47
CA HIS A 437 0.07 3.75 -6.52
C HIS A 437 0.68 5.16 -6.68
N VAL A 438 0.10 5.99 -7.55
CA VAL A 438 0.57 7.38 -7.73
C VAL A 438 0.38 8.21 -6.46
N ALA A 439 -0.75 8.05 -5.76
CA ALA A 439 -1.01 8.69 -4.47
C ALA A 439 -0.01 8.23 -3.40
N GLU A 440 0.28 6.94 -3.32
CA GLU A 440 1.29 6.38 -2.41
C GLU A 440 2.67 7.01 -2.63
N VAL A 441 3.09 7.16 -3.88
CA VAL A 441 4.39 7.77 -4.17
C VAL A 441 4.41 9.25 -3.79
N ALA A 442 3.33 10.01 -4.03
CA ALA A 442 3.24 11.42 -3.62
C ALA A 442 3.35 11.56 -2.10
N VAL A 443 2.64 10.69 -1.37
CA VAL A 443 2.70 10.61 0.08
C VAL A 443 4.08 10.18 0.57
N GLY A 444 4.76 9.26 -0.11
CA GLY A 444 6.12 8.84 0.24
C GLY A 444 7.13 9.99 0.15
N ILE A 445 7.04 10.82 -0.89
CA ILE A 445 7.88 12.03 -1.02
C ILE A 445 7.58 13.04 0.11
N ALA A 446 6.30 13.26 0.42
CA ALA A 446 5.91 14.13 1.54
C ALA A 446 6.39 13.59 2.90
N ARG A 447 6.33 12.27 3.09
CA ARG A 447 6.83 11.57 4.28
C ARG A 447 8.34 11.75 4.42
N ASP A 448 9.09 11.63 3.33
CA ASP A 448 10.55 11.80 3.34
C ASP A 448 10.93 13.23 3.79
N GLU A 449 10.23 14.25 3.30
CA GLU A 449 10.38 15.63 3.80
C GLU A 449 10.00 15.75 5.27
N HIS A 450 8.91 15.10 5.71
CA HIS A 450 8.51 15.12 7.11
C HIS A 450 9.57 14.47 8.03
N ILE A 451 10.21 13.38 7.60
CA ILE A 451 11.32 12.74 8.33
C ILE A 451 12.51 13.70 8.45
N TRP A 452 12.82 14.44 7.39
CA TRP A 452 13.88 15.44 7.41
C TRP A 452 13.54 16.61 8.36
N ARG A 453 12.30 17.12 8.30
CA ARG A 453 11.81 18.21 9.16
C ARG A 453 11.84 17.90 10.65
N ARG A 454 11.69 16.62 11.02
CA ARG A 454 11.81 16.19 12.42
C ARG A 454 13.17 16.55 13.04
N ALA A 455 14.22 16.69 12.23
CA ALA A 455 15.54 17.10 12.71
C ALA A 455 15.54 18.50 13.35
N CYS A 456 14.70 19.43 12.91
CA CYS A 456 14.65 20.78 13.49
C CYS A 456 13.98 20.81 14.88
N HIS A 457 13.03 19.91 15.16
CA HIS A 457 12.20 20.00 16.36
C HIS A 457 12.46 18.92 17.41
N ALA A 458 12.43 17.65 17.01
CA ALA A 458 12.51 16.50 17.92
C ALA A 458 13.80 15.68 17.75
N GLY A 459 14.57 16.00 16.71
CA GLY A 459 15.64 15.19 16.19
C GLY A 459 15.13 13.99 15.39
N SER A 460 15.86 13.63 14.33
CA SER A 460 15.53 12.52 13.43
C SER A 460 16.50 11.35 13.62
N ARG A 461 16.00 10.12 13.76
CA ARG A 461 16.84 8.94 13.98
C ARG A 461 17.43 8.46 12.66
N VAL A 462 18.74 8.18 12.63
CA VAL A 462 19.46 7.73 11.42
C VAL A 462 19.76 6.24 11.45
N ARG A 463 20.23 5.72 12.60
CA ARG A 463 20.72 4.33 12.70
C ARG A 463 19.64 3.31 13.09
N ARG A 464 18.63 3.74 13.83
CA ARG A 464 17.47 2.91 14.23
C ARG A 464 16.19 3.52 13.65
N PRO A 465 15.94 3.30 12.35
CA PRO A 465 14.69 3.75 11.75
C PRO A 465 13.51 3.09 12.46
N ASP A 466 12.38 3.78 12.48
CA ASP A 466 11.15 3.20 13.00
C ASP A 466 10.71 2.05 12.09
N SER A 467 10.00 1.06 12.63
CA SER A 467 9.42 0.01 11.79
C SER A 467 8.47 0.64 10.77
N VAL A 468 8.35 0.05 9.58
CA VAL A 468 7.45 0.55 8.51
C VAL A 468 6.03 0.76 9.03
N ALA A 469 5.52 -0.19 9.82
CA ALA A 469 4.21 -0.10 10.44
C ALA A 469 4.12 1.12 11.40
N GLY A 470 5.17 1.36 12.18
CA GLY A 470 5.26 2.53 13.06
C GLY A 470 5.30 3.86 12.30
N GLU A 471 5.98 3.90 11.14
CA GLU A 471 6.02 5.09 10.29
C GLU A 471 4.67 5.37 9.62
N ILE A 472 4.01 4.33 9.09
CA ILE A 472 2.67 4.44 8.49
C ILE A 472 1.67 4.97 9.53
N ALA A 473 1.71 4.44 10.76
CA ALA A 473 0.81 4.86 11.84
C ALA A 473 1.05 6.32 12.29
N ARG A 474 2.29 6.83 12.19
CA ARG A 474 2.63 8.20 12.60
C ARG A 474 2.38 9.24 11.51
N HIS A 475 2.41 8.85 10.24
CA HIS A 475 2.17 9.75 9.12
C HIS A 475 0.78 9.53 8.54
N TRP A 476 -0.19 10.35 8.96
CA TRP A 476 -1.60 10.18 8.60
C TRP A 476 -1.89 10.03 7.09
N PRO A 477 -1.20 10.73 6.15
CA PRO A 477 -1.44 10.52 4.72
C PRO A 477 -1.06 9.11 4.26
N SER A 478 -0.02 8.51 4.86
CA SER A 478 0.35 7.11 4.58
C SER A 478 -0.71 6.14 5.10
N ALA A 479 -1.25 6.40 6.29
CA ALA A 479 -2.35 5.60 6.83
C ALA A 479 -3.60 5.68 5.95
N VAL A 480 -3.96 6.88 5.46
CA VAL A 480 -5.11 7.07 4.54
C VAL A 480 -4.92 6.29 3.25
N VAL A 481 -3.78 6.41 2.57
CA VAL A 481 -3.53 5.66 1.33
C VAL A 481 -3.53 4.16 1.58
N PHE A 482 -2.96 3.70 2.70
CA PHE A 482 -2.98 2.28 3.08
C PHE A 482 -4.41 1.75 3.26
N VAL A 483 -5.29 2.49 3.95
CA VAL A 483 -6.70 2.13 4.08
C VAL A 483 -7.40 2.13 2.72
N CYS A 484 -7.16 3.16 1.89
CA CYS A 484 -7.73 3.23 0.55
C CYS A 484 -7.33 2.05 -0.34
N LYS A 485 -6.12 1.50 -0.20
CA LYS A 485 -5.68 0.32 -0.96
C LYS A 485 -6.55 -0.92 -0.72
N ALA A 486 -7.10 -1.08 0.49
CA ALA A 486 -8.02 -2.17 0.80
C ALA A 486 -9.48 -1.80 0.46
N VAL A 487 -9.90 -0.58 0.82
CA VAL A 487 -11.30 -0.15 0.70
C VAL A 487 -11.71 0.08 -0.75
N VAL A 488 -10.86 0.68 -1.60
CA VAL A 488 -11.24 1.01 -2.98
C VAL A 488 -11.54 -0.26 -3.80
N PRO A 489 -10.69 -1.29 -3.87
CA PRO A 489 -11.02 -2.53 -4.57
C PRO A 489 -12.23 -3.24 -3.97
N TRP A 490 -12.38 -3.22 -2.64
CA TRP A 490 -13.54 -3.80 -1.97
C TRP A 490 -14.86 -3.12 -2.36
N VAL A 491 -14.93 -1.77 -2.32
CA VAL A 491 -16.11 -1.01 -2.74
C VAL A 491 -16.34 -1.16 -4.24
N PHE A 492 -15.26 -1.17 -5.03
CA PHE A 492 -15.32 -1.40 -6.46
C PHE A 492 -15.97 -2.74 -6.79
N GLY A 493 -15.62 -3.84 -6.10
CA GLY A 493 -16.26 -5.15 -6.29
C GLY A 493 -17.77 -5.20 -5.99
N TYR A 494 -18.32 -4.23 -5.24
CA TYR A 494 -19.78 -4.05 -5.13
C TYR A 494 -20.37 -3.25 -6.28
N GLY A 495 -19.61 -2.28 -6.78
CA GLY A 495 -20.04 -1.36 -7.83
C GLY A 495 -19.88 -1.91 -9.23
N PHE A 496 -18.94 -2.81 -9.42
CA PHE A 496 -18.62 -3.43 -10.68
C PHE A 496 -18.24 -4.88 -10.42
N ALA A 497 -18.85 -5.80 -11.15
CA ALA A 497 -18.48 -7.19 -11.14
C ALA A 497 -18.71 -7.74 -12.54
N CYS A 498 -17.75 -8.50 -13.05
CA CYS A 498 -17.91 -9.19 -14.32
C CYS A 498 -17.76 -10.70 -14.11
N ASN A 499 -18.85 -11.45 -14.29
CA ASN A 499 -18.85 -12.91 -14.36
C ASN A 499 -19.31 -13.33 -15.77
N VAL A 500 -20.38 -14.13 -15.91
CA VAL A 500 -21.11 -14.32 -17.18
C VAL A 500 -21.80 -13.04 -17.68
N TYR A 501 -22.04 -12.10 -16.77
CA TYR A 501 -22.67 -10.81 -17.02
C TYR A 501 -21.76 -9.68 -16.53
N VAL A 502 -21.96 -8.49 -17.06
CA VAL A 502 -21.39 -7.26 -16.53
C VAL A 502 -22.41 -6.59 -15.61
N PHE A 503 -22.01 -6.32 -14.37
CA PHE A 503 -22.78 -5.56 -13.41
C PHE A 503 -22.14 -4.22 -13.17
N ALA A 504 -22.97 -3.18 -13.13
CA ALA A 504 -22.56 -1.88 -12.65
C ALA A 504 -23.64 -1.28 -11.76
N SER A 505 -23.30 -0.98 -10.50
CA SER A 505 -24.17 -0.31 -9.53
C SER A 505 -23.70 1.12 -9.29
N ILE A 506 -24.63 2.07 -9.31
CA ILE A 506 -24.30 3.50 -9.29
C ILE A 506 -23.70 3.92 -7.94
N PHE A 507 -24.30 3.50 -6.83
CA PHE A 507 -23.90 3.99 -5.49
C PHE A 507 -22.45 3.64 -5.12
N PRO A 508 -21.99 2.38 -5.24
CA PRO A 508 -20.62 2.06 -4.88
C PRO A 508 -19.62 2.71 -5.85
N LEU A 509 -19.94 2.81 -7.15
CA LEU A 509 -19.12 3.53 -8.13
C LEU A 509 -19.01 5.04 -7.82
N LEU A 510 -20.09 5.65 -7.32
CA LEU A 510 -20.09 7.02 -6.82
C LEU A 510 -19.19 7.15 -5.58
N VAL A 511 -19.25 6.21 -4.64
CA VAL A 511 -18.36 6.19 -3.47
C VAL A 511 -16.90 6.07 -3.89
N VAL A 512 -16.57 5.19 -4.84
CA VAL A 512 -15.21 5.11 -5.41
C VAL A 512 -14.80 6.46 -6.01
N SER A 513 -15.68 7.11 -6.78
CA SER A 513 -15.43 8.43 -7.36
C SER A 513 -15.12 9.49 -6.29
N ILE A 514 -15.89 9.51 -5.19
CA ILE A 514 -15.68 10.43 -4.07
C ILE A 514 -14.33 10.15 -3.38
N ILE A 515 -13.99 8.88 -3.14
CA ILE A 515 -12.68 8.53 -2.56
C ILE A 515 -11.54 9.04 -3.44
N PHE A 516 -11.63 8.87 -4.77
CA PHE A 516 -10.61 9.38 -5.69
C PHE A 516 -10.54 10.90 -5.76
N LEU A 517 -11.68 11.60 -5.64
CA LEU A 517 -11.69 13.05 -5.49
C LEU A 517 -10.90 13.48 -4.25
N LEU A 518 -11.15 12.85 -3.11
CA LEU A 518 -10.46 13.13 -1.85
C LEU A 518 -8.96 12.84 -1.95
N LEU A 519 -8.58 11.72 -2.58
CA LEU A 519 -7.17 11.38 -2.84
C LEU A 519 -6.49 12.39 -3.76
N ALA A 520 -7.15 12.83 -4.83
CA ALA A 520 -6.62 13.84 -5.74
C ALA A 520 -6.44 15.20 -5.05
N VAL A 521 -7.42 15.64 -4.26
CA VAL A 521 -7.33 16.87 -3.44
C VAL A 521 -6.21 16.78 -2.42
N MET A 522 -6.09 15.65 -1.72
CA MET A 522 -5.01 15.40 -0.76
C MET A 522 -3.64 15.45 -1.44
N ALA A 523 -3.47 14.77 -2.57
CA ALA A 523 -2.21 14.78 -3.31
C ALA A 523 -1.85 16.18 -3.84
N GLU A 524 -2.82 16.93 -4.38
CA GLU A 524 -2.62 18.32 -4.79
C GLU A 524 -2.20 19.20 -3.60
N TYR A 525 -2.85 19.05 -2.44
CA TYR A 525 -2.50 19.75 -1.22
C TYR A 525 -1.06 19.46 -0.79
N LEU A 526 -0.67 18.19 -0.71
CA LEU A 526 0.69 17.78 -0.34
C LEU A 526 1.74 18.32 -1.30
N VAL A 527 1.46 18.27 -2.61
CA VAL A 527 2.41 18.72 -3.64
C VAL A 527 2.56 20.25 -3.67
N ARG A 528 1.52 21.00 -3.33
CA ARG A 528 1.55 22.48 -3.22
C ARG A 528 2.04 22.98 -1.86
N GLN A 529 2.07 22.13 -0.84
CA GLN A 529 2.48 22.54 0.49
C GLN A 529 3.92 23.06 0.47
N ARG A 530 4.10 24.30 0.91
CA ARG A 530 5.42 24.90 1.16
C ARG A 530 5.80 24.63 2.60
N PRO A 531 6.86 23.85 2.87
CA PRO A 531 7.33 23.63 4.23
C PRO A 531 7.68 24.95 4.91
N LYS A 532 7.22 25.13 6.15
CA LYS A 532 7.54 26.31 6.95
C LYS A 532 8.89 26.14 7.65
N GLY A 533 9.57 27.26 7.86
CA GLY A 533 10.81 27.34 8.63
C GLY A 533 12.08 27.31 7.77
N ALA A 534 13.19 27.64 8.42
CA ALA A 534 14.47 27.91 7.79
C ALA A 534 15.20 26.67 7.25
N GLN A 535 14.83 25.47 7.71
CA GLN A 535 15.42 24.22 7.24
C GLN A 535 15.18 24.07 5.73
N PRO A 536 16.22 23.81 4.90
CA PRO A 536 16.02 23.63 3.46
C PRO A 536 15.16 22.40 3.18
N SER A 537 14.26 22.48 2.19
CA SER A 537 13.45 21.33 1.77
C SER A 537 14.28 20.39 0.89
N THR A 538 14.16 19.09 1.12
CA THR A 538 14.88 18.06 0.35
C THR A 538 13.92 17.12 -0.35
N PHE A 539 12.72 16.87 0.20
CA PHE A 539 11.77 15.90 -0.33
C PHE A 539 12.39 14.53 -0.64
N GLY A 540 13.38 14.14 0.18
CA GLY A 540 14.10 12.89 0.02
C GLY A 540 15.17 12.88 -1.08
N ASP A 541 15.56 14.03 -1.63
CA ASP A 541 16.74 14.13 -2.50
C ASP A 541 18.00 13.72 -1.72
N ILE A 542 18.63 12.64 -2.16
CA ILE A 542 19.75 12.01 -1.46
C ILE A 542 21.01 12.89 -1.51
N ARG A 543 21.22 13.62 -2.60
CA ARG A 543 22.39 14.51 -2.75
C ARG A 543 22.21 15.76 -1.90
N ALA A 544 21.01 16.34 -1.90
CA ALA A 544 20.70 17.46 -1.03
C ALA A 544 20.83 17.08 0.45
N LEU A 545 20.36 15.89 0.85
CA LEU A 545 20.54 15.40 2.21
C LEU A 545 22.02 15.15 2.55
N ALA A 546 22.78 14.55 1.63
CA ALA A 546 24.22 14.31 1.78
C ALA A 546 25.01 15.62 2.00
N ALA A 547 24.58 16.68 1.33
CA ALA A 547 25.16 18.01 1.44
C ALA A 547 24.85 18.73 2.74
N LEU A 548 23.57 18.69 3.15
CA LEU A 548 23.04 19.44 4.29
C LEU A 548 23.37 18.78 5.64
N VAL A 549 23.53 17.45 5.65
CA VAL A 549 23.90 16.71 6.85
C VAL A 549 25.43 16.60 6.89
N ASP A 550 26.01 17.21 7.90
CA ASP A 550 27.45 17.28 8.11
C ASP A 550 27.96 16.45 9.30
N ASP A 551 27.05 15.82 10.06
CA ASP A 551 27.36 14.90 11.15
C ASP A 551 26.57 13.60 10.94
N TRP A 552 27.19 12.54 10.42
CA TRP A 552 26.53 11.25 10.13
C TRP A 552 26.73 10.19 11.21
N GLU A 553 27.53 10.49 12.23
CA GLU A 553 27.91 9.52 13.26
C GLU A 553 26.96 9.50 14.46
N CYS A 554 26.01 10.43 14.48
CA CYS A 554 25.01 10.54 15.53
C CYS A 554 23.83 9.57 15.33
N GLU A 555 23.32 9.00 16.42
CA GLU A 555 22.11 8.17 16.38
C GLU A 555 20.86 8.99 16.00
N ARG A 556 20.81 10.22 16.51
CA ARG A 556 19.76 11.21 16.28
C ARG A 556 20.37 12.52 15.79
N LEU A 557 19.84 13.06 14.70
CA LEU A 557 20.26 14.32 14.11
C LEU A 557 19.32 15.44 14.48
N PHE A 558 19.89 16.53 14.95
CA PHE A 558 19.23 17.82 15.11
C PHE A 558 19.77 18.79 14.07
N TRP A 559 18.93 19.63 13.49
CA TRP A 559 19.31 20.65 12.52
C TRP A 559 19.09 22.05 13.12
N GLY A 560 20.06 22.95 12.95
CA GLY A 560 19.97 24.33 13.47
C GLY A 560 21.28 25.10 13.38
N ASP A 561 21.42 26.12 14.22
CA ASP A 561 22.56 27.04 14.28
C ASP A 561 23.74 26.43 15.04
N LYS A 562 24.90 26.36 14.38
CA LYS A 562 26.16 25.88 14.97
C LYS A 562 27.06 26.99 15.52
N GLY A 563 26.67 28.25 15.37
CA GLY A 563 27.44 29.41 15.78
C GLY A 563 28.13 30.13 14.62
N GLU A 564 28.98 31.09 14.97
CA GLU A 564 29.77 31.89 14.02
C GLU A 564 30.91 31.05 13.40
N CYS A 565 31.16 31.24 12.11
CA CYS A 565 32.26 30.59 11.42
C CYS A 565 33.59 31.29 11.76
N GLU A 566 34.52 30.58 12.41
CA GLU A 566 35.83 31.14 12.79
C GLU A 566 36.65 31.61 11.58
N GLU A 567 36.49 30.97 10.42
CA GLU A 567 37.19 31.31 9.18
C GLU A 567 36.83 32.72 8.67
N TYR A 568 35.65 33.24 9.03
CA TYR A 568 35.15 34.55 8.61
C TYR A 568 35.24 35.62 9.71
N ARG A 569 36.02 35.39 10.78
CA ARG A 569 36.14 36.31 11.93
C ARG A 569 36.92 37.61 11.65
N GLY A 570 37.26 37.87 10.39
CA GLY A 570 38.00 39.05 9.93
C GLY A 570 37.21 40.36 9.95
N GLY A 571 36.95 40.90 11.14
CA GLY A 571 36.78 42.35 11.37
C GLY A 571 35.42 43.01 11.08
N HIS A 572 34.41 42.31 10.56
CA HIS A 572 33.06 42.88 10.37
C HIS A 572 32.09 42.37 11.44
N SER A 573 31.34 43.28 12.06
CA SER A 573 30.44 43.07 13.21
C SER A 573 29.14 42.31 12.90
N GLY A 574 29.16 41.37 11.95
CA GLY A 574 28.00 40.55 11.55
C GLY A 574 28.46 39.22 10.95
N GLY A 575 29.26 38.46 11.71
CA GLY A 575 29.92 37.25 11.25
C GLY A 575 28.97 36.23 10.59
N VAL A 576 29.46 35.60 9.52
CA VAL A 576 28.73 34.53 8.83
C VAL A 576 28.61 33.33 9.77
N ARG A 577 27.39 32.81 9.93
CA ARG A 577 27.06 31.69 10.81
C ARG A 577 27.00 30.38 10.02
N ILE A 578 27.03 29.24 10.73
CA ILE A 578 26.99 27.91 10.12
C ILE A 578 25.66 27.24 10.49
N ALA A 579 24.90 26.84 9.48
CA ALA A 579 23.74 25.97 9.65
C ALA A 579 24.16 24.52 9.36
N GLY A 580 23.70 23.57 10.16
CA GLY A 580 24.06 22.17 9.95
C GLY A 580 23.38 21.23 10.93
N THR A 581 23.93 20.02 11.03
CA THR A 581 23.41 18.95 11.89
C THR A 581 24.33 18.58 13.04
N ALA A 582 23.78 18.19 14.18
CA ALA A 582 24.55 17.68 15.31
C ALA A 582 23.80 16.59 16.08
N GLY A 583 24.52 15.80 16.87
CA GLY A 583 23.93 14.81 17.79
C GLY A 583 23.16 15.36 18.99
N ARG A 584 23.17 16.68 19.17
CA ARG A 584 22.49 17.41 20.25
C ARG A 584 21.61 18.50 19.67
N GLY A 585 20.58 18.91 20.42
CA GLY A 585 19.73 20.03 20.04
C GLY A 585 20.55 21.29 19.73
N LEU A 586 20.26 21.91 18.59
CA LEU A 586 20.85 23.18 18.14
C LEU A 586 19.84 24.31 18.32
N ALA A 587 20.34 25.55 18.37
CA ALA A 587 19.48 26.72 18.43
C ALA A 587 18.79 26.97 17.07
N ASP A 588 17.63 27.65 17.09
CA ASP A 588 16.98 28.08 15.86
C ASP A 588 17.84 29.08 15.09
N LEU A 589 17.70 29.09 13.76
CA LEU A 589 18.42 30.07 12.93
C LEU A 589 17.89 31.49 13.17
N GLN A 590 18.80 32.44 13.19
CA GLN A 590 18.48 33.86 13.29
C GLN A 590 18.04 34.39 11.92
N PRO A 591 16.84 34.98 11.79
CA PRO A 591 16.28 35.36 10.48
C PRO A 591 17.12 36.40 9.72
N ASP A 592 17.83 37.26 10.46
CA ASP A 592 18.60 38.38 9.90
C ASP A 592 20.10 38.07 9.75
N ALA A 593 20.54 36.84 10.05
CA ALA A 593 21.94 36.44 9.95
C ALA A 593 22.21 35.66 8.66
N LEU A 594 23.39 35.87 8.08
CA LEU A 594 23.87 35.10 6.93
C LEU A 594 24.40 33.75 7.38
N TYR A 595 23.93 32.67 6.74
CA TYR A 595 24.36 31.31 7.02
C TYR A 595 25.00 30.64 5.82
N ILE A 596 26.07 29.90 6.07
CA ILE A 596 26.57 28.85 5.19
C ILE A 596 25.82 27.54 5.51
N GLY A 597 25.59 26.70 4.48
CA GLY A 597 24.91 25.41 4.64
C GLY A 597 23.40 25.45 4.47
N LEU A 598 22.84 26.57 4.01
CA LEU A 598 21.42 26.71 3.68
C LEU A 598 21.08 26.39 2.23
N LYS A 599 22.04 26.56 1.33
CA LYS A 599 21.89 26.22 -0.08
C LYS A 599 22.83 25.09 -0.42
N TRP A 600 22.31 24.13 -1.14
CA TRP A 600 23.11 23.26 -1.97
C TRP A 600 22.97 23.78 -3.39
N ASP A 601 24.00 24.47 -3.86
CA ASP A 601 24.05 24.83 -5.27
C ASP A 601 24.30 23.54 -6.05
N ASP A 602 23.44 23.26 -7.04
CA ASP A 602 23.73 22.29 -8.11
C ASP A 602 24.89 22.84 -8.97
N CYS A 603 26.04 23.07 -8.34
CA CYS A 603 27.26 23.58 -8.95
C CYS A 603 27.85 22.45 -9.79
N GLY A 604 27.37 22.38 -11.03
CA GLY A 604 27.84 21.48 -12.06
C GLY A 604 26.76 20.50 -12.44
N SER A 605 25.99 20.85 -13.47
CA SER A 605 25.35 19.86 -14.32
C SER A 605 26.40 18.81 -14.71
N LEU A 606 26.38 17.67 -14.04
CA LEU A 606 27.09 16.44 -14.40
C LEU A 606 26.57 15.85 -15.73
N SER A 607 26.00 16.67 -16.61
CA SER A 607 25.72 16.36 -18.02
C SER A 607 27.00 16.22 -18.86
N GLN A 608 28.17 16.06 -18.22
CA GLN A 608 29.47 15.84 -18.86
C GLN A 608 30.18 14.55 -18.38
N MET A 609 29.51 13.68 -17.62
CA MET A 609 29.86 12.26 -17.48
C MET A 609 28.76 11.42 -18.10
#